data_AF-A0A1H8JZ14-F1
#
_entry.id   AF-A0A1H8JZ14-F1
#
_cell.length_a   1.000
_cell.length_b   1.000
_cell.length_c   1.000
_cell.angle_alpha   90.00
_cell.angle_beta   90.00
_cell.angle_gamma   90.00
#
_symmetry.space_group_name_H-M   'P 1'
#
loop_
_entity.id
_entity.type
_entity.pdbx_description
1 polymer ?
#
loop_
_entity_poly.entity_id
_entity_poly.type
_entity_poly.pdbx_seq_one_letter_code
_entity_poly.pdbx_strand_id
1 'polypeptide(L)'
;MIVYHGSIRKFDRFTNESVVQHLRNDINTLGLWFTSNLEAAKPFAIGTESVIEKSATEFWEDGEPKVVQVERPVRGFIYKVYVDEPNLKEYQSNTGDSFDLFMRERDKYCDYLGSHKKNLTWKDGAILLNEAEANSAFRKHLINQGYSGFILRETQQFNNITDLVCLFSTGSLQIAEIMPLDGFPPS
;
A
#
# COMPACT_ATOMS: atom_id res chain seq x y z
N MET A 1 -2.55 4.83 19.08
CA MET A 1 -2.86 3.63 18.27
C MET A 1 -1.56 3.00 17.77
N ILE A 2 -1.46 1.67 17.68
CA ILE A 2 -0.29 0.98 17.08
C ILE A 2 -0.72 0.36 15.76
N VAL A 3 0.07 0.55 14.71
CA VAL A 3 -0.14 -0.04 13.38
C VAL A 3 1.18 -0.51 12.78
N TYR A 4 1.10 -1.34 11.75
CA TYR A 4 2.26 -1.96 11.10
C TYR A 4 2.32 -1.60 9.61
N HIS A 5 3.52 -1.34 9.12
CA HIS A 5 3.79 -1.07 7.71
C HIS A 5 4.91 -2.00 7.22
N GLY A 6 4.69 -2.70 6.11
CA GLY A 6 5.75 -3.46 5.44
C GLY A 6 6.35 -2.65 4.30
N SER A 7 7.68 -2.68 4.18
CA SER A 7 8.41 -2.10 3.04
C SER A 7 9.65 -2.92 2.70
N ILE A 8 9.98 -3.01 1.41
CA ILE A 8 11.21 -3.65 0.93
C ILE A 8 12.45 -2.82 1.32
N ARG A 9 12.30 -1.50 1.40
CA ARG A 9 13.43 -0.58 1.67
C ARG A 9 13.47 -0.16 3.14
N LYS A 10 14.69 -0.01 3.67
CA LYS A 10 14.90 0.60 4.98
C LYS A 10 14.75 2.12 4.89
N PHE A 11 14.07 2.71 5.86
CA PHE A 11 13.99 4.16 6.05
C PHE A 11 13.86 4.50 7.53
N ASP A 12 14.34 5.67 7.93
CA ASP A 12 14.30 6.12 9.34
C ASP A 12 13.11 7.03 9.65
N ARG A 13 12.37 7.46 8.61
CA ARG A 13 11.18 8.30 8.71
C ARG A 13 10.25 8.09 7.53
N PHE A 14 8.96 8.28 7.75
CA PHE A 14 7.98 8.31 6.67
C PHE A 14 8.12 9.60 5.86
N THR A 15 8.21 9.46 4.54
CA THR A 15 8.12 10.53 3.54
C THR A 15 7.00 10.20 2.55
N ASN A 16 6.63 11.14 1.68
CA ASN A 16 5.68 10.85 0.59
C ASN A 16 6.25 9.85 -0.45
N GLU A 17 7.57 9.66 -0.48
CA GLU A 17 8.27 8.76 -1.40
C GLU A 17 8.45 7.35 -0.82
N SER A 18 8.40 7.19 0.50
CA SER A 18 8.47 5.87 1.16
C SER A 18 7.19 5.02 1.00
N VAL A 19 6.23 5.48 0.17
CA VAL A 19 4.83 5.04 0.13
C VAL A 19 4.56 4.24 -1.14
N VAL A 20 5.15 3.06 -1.26
CA VAL A 20 4.82 2.16 -2.37
C VAL A 20 4.33 0.84 -1.81
N GLN A 21 3.10 0.85 -1.28
CA GLN A 21 2.30 -0.36 -1.17
C GLN A 21 1.41 -0.42 -2.41
N HIS A 22 1.60 -1.42 -3.27
CA HIS A 22 0.76 -1.65 -4.44
C HIS A 22 -0.60 -2.22 -4.00
N LEU A 23 -1.49 -1.34 -3.59
CA LEU A 23 -2.87 -1.68 -3.26
C LEU A 23 -3.73 -1.68 -4.54
N ARG A 24 -4.75 -2.55 -4.55
CA ARG A 24 -5.68 -2.68 -5.68
C ARG A 24 -6.56 -1.42 -5.83
N ASN A 25 -7.10 -1.23 -7.02
CA ASN A 25 -8.04 -0.13 -7.35
C ASN A 25 -7.46 1.28 -7.17
N ASP A 26 -6.13 1.39 -7.30
CA ASP A 26 -5.42 2.67 -7.36
C ASP A 26 -5.69 3.57 -6.14
N ILE A 27 -5.76 2.95 -4.96
CA ILE A 27 -5.98 3.63 -3.67
C ILE A 27 -4.68 3.95 -2.93
N ASN A 28 -3.55 3.48 -3.47
CA ASN A 28 -2.21 3.66 -2.93
C ASN A 28 -1.80 5.13 -2.84
N THR A 29 -2.37 6.02 -3.68
CA THR A 29 -2.07 7.46 -3.67
C THR A 29 -2.92 8.27 -2.68
N LEU A 30 -3.85 7.64 -1.94
CA LEU A 30 -4.67 8.32 -0.92
C LEU A 30 -3.90 8.77 0.32
N GLY A 31 -2.85 8.05 0.69
CA GLY A 31 -2.12 8.28 1.91
C GLY A 31 -1.19 7.12 2.29
N LEU A 32 -0.79 7.12 3.55
CA LEU A 32 0.09 6.12 4.14
C LEU A 32 -0.75 4.96 4.64
N TRP A 33 -0.47 3.78 4.11
CA TRP A 33 -1.22 2.57 4.44
C TRP A 33 -0.50 1.71 5.47
N PHE A 34 -1.28 1.25 6.43
CA PHE A 34 -0.89 0.41 7.53
C PHE A 34 -1.94 -0.67 7.78
N THR A 35 -1.58 -1.64 8.60
CA THR A 35 -2.46 -2.69 9.10
C THR A 35 -2.41 -2.75 10.62
N SER A 36 -3.51 -3.17 11.27
CA SER A 36 -3.53 -3.44 12.71
C SER A 36 -2.81 -4.74 13.10
N ASN A 37 -2.42 -5.58 12.13
CA ASN A 37 -1.81 -6.89 12.34
C ASN A 37 -0.41 -6.99 11.70
N LEU A 38 0.57 -7.42 12.49
CA LEU A 38 1.95 -7.60 12.05
C LEU A 38 2.08 -8.61 10.89
N GLU A 39 1.40 -9.75 10.98
CA GLU A 39 1.44 -10.80 9.95
C GLU A 39 0.89 -10.31 8.61
N ALA A 40 -0.14 -9.45 8.65
CA ALA A 40 -0.70 -8.84 7.46
C ALA A 40 0.22 -7.78 6.82
N ALA A 41 1.23 -7.28 7.55
CA ALA A 41 2.23 -6.36 7.01
C ALA A 41 3.36 -7.09 6.25
N LYS A 42 3.61 -8.37 6.56
CA LYS A 42 4.70 -9.17 5.98
C LYS A 42 4.71 -9.20 4.44
N PRO A 43 3.57 -9.41 3.74
CA PRO A 43 3.56 -9.47 2.29
C PRO A 43 4.07 -8.20 1.61
N PHE A 44 3.87 -7.03 2.23
CA PHE A 44 4.34 -5.74 1.71
C PHE A 44 5.84 -5.51 1.89
N ALA A 45 6.49 -6.32 2.72
CA ALA A 45 7.94 -6.29 2.93
C ALA A 45 8.66 -7.36 2.09
N ILE A 46 7.99 -8.03 1.16
CA ILE A 46 8.58 -9.02 0.25
C ILE A 46 8.43 -8.52 -1.19
N GLY A 47 9.50 -8.57 -1.96
CA GLY A 47 9.45 -8.28 -3.39
C GLY A 47 10.65 -8.83 -4.14
N THR A 48 10.94 -8.27 -5.31
CA THR A 48 12.09 -8.64 -6.13
C THR A 48 12.91 -7.40 -6.48
N GLU A 49 14.21 -7.59 -6.64
CA GLU A 49 15.11 -6.60 -7.24
C GLU A 49 15.75 -7.18 -8.51
N SER A 50 15.92 -6.34 -9.53
CA SER A 50 16.68 -6.69 -10.73
C SER A 50 18.16 -6.49 -10.48
N VAL A 51 18.93 -7.56 -10.57
CA VAL A 51 20.40 -7.53 -10.50
C VAL A 51 20.97 -7.86 -11.86
N ILE A 52 21.95 -7.08 -12.29
CA ILE A 52 22.73 -7.34 -13.50
C ILE A 52 23.94 -8.16 -13.08
N GLU A 53 24.05 -9.39 -13.58
CA GLU A 53 25.14 -10.30 -13.24
C GLU A 53 25.69 -11.03 -14.46
N LYS A 54 26.91 -11.56 -14.31
CA LYS A 54 27.50 -12.43 -15.33
C LYS A 54 26.84 -13.81 -15.24
N SER A 55 26.33 -14.29 -16.36
CA SER A 55 25.67 -15.59 -16.47
C SER A 55 26.68 -16.71 -16.19
N ALA A 56 26.29 -17.66 -15.35
CA ALA A 56 27.07 -18.88 -15.11
C ALA A 56 26.89 -19.93 -16.22
N THR A 57 25.88 -19.76 -17.08
CA THR A 57 25.45 -20.77 -18.06
C THR A 57 25.44 -20.27 -19.49
N GLU A 58 25.52 -18.96 -19.72
CA GLU A 58 25.52 -18.35 -21.05
C GLU A 58 26.80 -17.56 -21.30
N PHE A 59 27.44 -17.85 -22.43
CA PHE A 59 28.69 -17.24 -22.85
C PHE A 59 28.55 -16.67 -24.26
N TRP A 60 29.33 -15.63 -24.57
CA TRP A 60 29.53 -15.12 -25.93
C TRP A 60 30.41 -16.07 -26.73
N GLU A 61 30.49 -15.87 -28.06
CA GLU A 61 31.30 -16.72 -28.95
C GLU A 61 32.81 -16.64 -28.66
N ASP A 62 33.26 -15.57 -28.01
CA ASP A 62 34.63 -15.38 -27.54
C ASP A 62 34.93 -16.08 -26.19
N GLY A 63 33.92 -16.73 -25.60
CA GLY A 63 34.02 -17.43 -24.32
C GLY A 63 33.80 -16.54 -23.08
N GLU A 64 33.54 -15.24 -23.24
CA GLU A 64 33.20 -14.38 -22.11
C GLU A 64 31.76 -14.62 -21.61
N PRO A 65 31.50 -14.62 -20.29
CA PRO A 65 30.15 -14.77 -19.76
C PRO A 65 29.23 -13.63 -20.22
N LYS A 66 28.01 -13.95 -20.65
CA LYS A 66 27.00 -12.94 -20.97
C LYS A 66 26.58 -12.17 -19.73
N VAL A 67 26.21 -10.91 -19.91
CA VAL A 67 25.58 -10.11 -18.86
C VAL A 67 24.07 -10.32 -18.94
N VAL A 68 23.47 -10.84 -17.88
CA VAL A 68 22.03 -11.13 -17.78
C VAL A 68 21.41 -10.32 -16.64
N GLN A 69 20.13 -10.03 -16.77
CA GLN A 69 19.33 -9.42 -15.72
C GLN A 69 18.51 -10.51 -15.04
N VAL A 70 18.69 -10.67 -13.73
CA VAL A 70 18.01 -11.69 -12.93
C VAL A 70 17.21 -11.01 -11.82
N GLU A 71 15.98 -11.48 -11.59
CA GLU A 71 15.19 -11.05 -10.45
C GLU A 71 15.57 -11.87 -9.20
N ARG A 72 16.00 -11.19 -8.14
CA ARG A 72 16.30 -11.82 -6.86
C ARG A 72 15.22 -11.45 -5.83
N PRO A 73 14.78 -12.40 -4.99
CA PRO A 73 13.85 -12.09 -3.91
C PRO A 73 14.52 -11.19 -2.87
N VAL A 74 13.83 -10.12 -2.48
CA VAL A 74 14.26 -9.21 -1.41
C VAL A 74 13.26 -9.26 -0.27
N ARG A 75 13.79 -9.33 0.96
CA ARG A 75 13.03 -9.33 2.20
C ARG A 75 13.40 -8.08 2.96
N GLY A 76 12.42 -7.24 3.22
CA GLY A 76 12.58 -5.93 3.80
C GLY A 76 12.25 -5.90 5.28
N PHE A 77 11.52 -4.87 5.68
CA PHE A 77 11.32 -4.46 7.06
C PHE A 77 9.83 -4.26 7.36
N ILE A 78 9.43 -4.65 8.57
CA ILE A 78 8.17 -4.25 9.17
C ILE A 78 8.42 -3.14 10.17
N TYR A 79 7.68 -2.06 10.03
CA TYR A 79 7.70 -0.92 10.93
C TYR A 79 6.51 -1.01 11.86
N LYS A 80 6.76 -1.05 13.16
CA LYS A 80 5.75 -0.82 14.18
C LYS A 80 5.67 0.67 14.43
N VAL A 81 4.50 1.24 14.21
CA VAL A 81 4.28 2.69 14.23
C VAL A 81 3.28 3.03 15.31
N TYR A 82 3.67 3.92 16.21
CA TYR A 82 2.77 4.59 17.11
C TYR A 82 2.17 5.81 16.43
N VAL A 83 0.86 5.94 16.52
CA VAL A 83 0.08 7.05 16.00
C VAL A 83 -0.65 7.67 17.18
N ASP A 84 -0.32 8.93 17.47
CA ASP A 84 -0.94 9.67 18.56
C ASP A 84 -2.37 10.09 18.19
N GLU A 85 -3.33 9.69 19.04
CA GLU A 85 -4.78 9.95 18.95
C GLU A 85 -5.33 10.35 17.57
N PRO A 86 -5.28 9.47 16.54
CA PRO A 86 -5.72 9.86 15.22
C PRO A 86 -7.25 9.96 15.15
N ASN A 87 -7.76 11.03 14.56
CA ASN A 87 -9.18 11.14 14.25
C ASN A 87 -9.48 10.42 12.92
N LEU A 88 -9.91 9.17 12.99
CA LEU A 88 -10.14 8.32 11.82
C LEU A 88 -11.62 8.18 11.52
N LYS A 89 -11.97 8.31 10.24
CA LYS A 89 -13.27 7.85 9.78
C LYS A 89 -13.30 6.33 9.77
N GLU A 90 -14.26 5.75 10.47
CA GLU A 90 -14.43 4.30 10.53
C GLU A 90 -15.41 3.81 9.46
N TYR A 91 -14.91 2.94 8.57
CA TYR A 91 -15.74 2.17 7.65
C TYR A 91 -15.94 0.79 8.26
N GLN A 92 -17.12 0.58 8.82
CA GLN A 92 -17.57 -0.70 9.36
C GLN A 92 -18.96 -0.99 8.80
N SER A 93 -19.19 -2.22 8.37
CA SER A 93 -20.48 -2.66 7.84
C SER A 93 -20.92 -3.92 8.57
N ASN A 94 -22.14 -3.91 9.09
CA ASN A 94 -22.74 -5.09 9.72
C ASN A 94 -23.35 -6.06 8.70
N THR A 95 -23.41 -5.67 7.42
CA THR A 95 -24.17 -6.38 6.38
C THR A 95 -23.42 -6.51 5.05
N GLY A 96 -22.15 -6.08 4.97
CA GLY A 96 -21.35 -6.09 3.74
C GLY A 96 -19.86 -5.85 4.01
N ASP A 97 -19.06 -5.69 2.97
CA ASP A 97 -17.61 -5.41 3.08
C ASP A 97 -17.37 -3.94 3.48
N SER A 98 -16.49 -3.67 4.45
CA SER A 98 -16.07 -2.29 4.79
C SER A 98 -15.44 -1.58 3.58
N PHE A 99 -14.75 -2.35 2.73
CA PHE A 99 -14.16 -1.86 1.50
C PHE A 99 -15.23 -1.37 0.51
N ASP A 100 -16.38 -2.05 0.43
CA ASP A 100 -17.52 -1.62 -0.41
C ASP A 100 -18.03 -0.24 0.02
N LEU A 101 -18.17 0.01 1.32
CA LEU A 101 -18.66 1.30 1.84
C LEU A 101 -17.69 2.43 1.49
N PHE A 102 -16.41 2.20 1.73
CA PHE A 102 -15.34 3.13 1.37
C PHE A 102 -15.36 3.45 -0.13
N MET A 103 -15.40 2.42 -0.98
CA MET A 103 -15.37 2.63 -2.42
C MET A 103 -16.62 3.34 -2.95
N ARG A 104 -17.82 3.09 -2.37
CA ARG A 104 -19.03 3.84 -2.74
C ARG A 104 -18.93 5.34 -2.43
N GLU A 105 -18.23 5.70 -1.36
CA GLU A 105 -18.01 7.10 -1.04
C GLU A 105 -16.95 7.72 -1.96
N ARG A 106 -15.87 6.99 -2.23
CA ARG A 106 -14.81 7.40 -3.16
C ARG A 106 -15.31 7.55 -4.60
N ASP A 107 -16.19 6.65 -5.06
CA ASP A 107 -16.73 6.63 -6.43
C ASP A 107 -17.41 7.95 -6.82
N LYS A 108 -17.88 8.75 -5.86
CA LYS A 108 -18.44 10.08 -6.11
C LYS A 108 -17.44 11.07 -6.72
N TYR A 109 -16.14 10.78 -6.60
CA TYR A 109 -15.05 11.60 -7.12
C TYR A 109 -14.39 10.99 -8.36
N CYS A 110 -14.75 9.76 -8.71
CA CYS A 110 -14.14 8.99 -9.79
C CYS A 110 -14.86 9.23 -11.12
N ASP A 111 -14.07 9.38 -12.18
CA ASP A 111 -14.52 9.41 -13.57
C ASP A 111 -14.06 8.13 -14.26
N TYR A 112 -15.02 7.28 -14.60
CA TYR A 112 -14.78 5.95 -15.15
C TYR A 112 -15.09 5.92 -16.65
N LEU A 113 -14.13 5.44 -17.44
CA LEU A 113 -14.34 5.13 -18.85
C LEU A 113 -14.91 3.72 -19.01
N GLY A 114 -16.06 3.63 -19.68
CA GLY A 114 -16.65 2.35 -20.08
C GLY A 114 -17.69 2.52 -21.18
N SER A 115 -17.91 1.47 -21.96
CA SER A 115 -18.56 1.58 -23.27
C SER A 115 -20.09 1.71 -23.25
N HIS A 116 -20.82 1.37 -22.17
CA HIS A 116 -22.29 1.21 -22.26
C HIS A 116 -23.14 1.55 -21.02
N LYS A 117 -22.57 1.98 -19.89
CA LYS A 117 -23.33 2.21 -18.64
C LYS A 117 -23.14 3.65 -18.15
N LYS A 118 -24.24 4.36 -17.86
CA LYS A 118 -24.21 5.77 -17.44
C LYS A 118 -23.70 5.98 -16.00
N ASN A 119 -23.70 4.95 -15.15
CA ASN A 119 -23.25 5.01 -13.76
C ASN A 119 -22.30 3.83 -13.51
N LEU A 120 -21.05 3.99 -13.94
CA LEU A 120 -20.00 3.02 -13.69
C LEU A 120 -19.49 3.17 -12.25
N THR A 121 -19.14 2.04 -11.65
CA THR A 121 -18.56 1.93 -10.32
C THR A 121 -17.28 1.12 -10.40
N TRP A 122 -16.48 1.14 -9.34
CA TRP A 122 -15.28 0.31 -9.26
C TRP A 122 -15.54 -1.20 -9.48
N LYS A 123 -16.76 -1.68 -9.23
CA LYS A 123 -17.15 -3.08 -9.44
C LYS A 123 -17.34 -3.45 -10.92
N ASP A 124 -17.52 -2.46 -11.79
CA ASP A 124 -17.79 -2.68 -13.21
C ASP A 124 -16.49 -2.93 -14.02
N GLY A 125 -15.31 -2.93 -13.38
CA GLY A 125 -14.03 -3.13 -14.06
C GLY A 125 -13.68 -2.05 -15.07
N ALA A 126 -14.28 -0.86 -14.92
CA ALA A 126 -14.05 0.29 -15.78
C ALA A 126 -12.68 0.95 -15.52
N ILE A 127 -12.15 1.65 -16.51
CA ILE A 127 -10.84 2.34 -16.39
C ILE A 127 -11.07 3.66 -15.67
N LEU A 128 -10.41 3.88 -14.53
CA LEU A 128 -10.43 5.15 -13.82
C LEU A 128 -9.55 6.17 -14.55
N LEU A 129 -10.14 7.29 -14.99
CA LEU A 129 -9.46 8.30 -15.80
C LEU A 129 -8.76 9.39 -14.98
N ASN A 130 -9.24 9.65 -13.77
CA ASN A 130 -8.85 10.81 -12.97
C ASN A 130 -8.34 10.40 -11.58
N GLU A 131 -7.54 9.33 -11.50
CA GLU A 131 -7.11 8.74 -10.23
C GLU A 131 -6.55 9.77 -9.24
N ALA A 132 -5.57 10.56 -9.68
CA ALA A 132 -4.90 11.53 -8.83
C ALA A 132 -5.87 12.62 -8.33
N GLU A 133 -6.73 13.14 -9.20
CA GLU A 133 -7.74 14.14 -8.87
C GLU A 133 -8.81 13.57 -7.93
N ALA A 134 -9.30 12.36 -8.21
CA ALA A 134 -10.32 11.68 -7.42
C ALA A 134 -9.81 11.41 -5.99
N ASN A 135 -8.61 10.86 -5.86
CA ASN A 135 -7.99 10.58 -4.58
C ASN A 135 -7.68 11.87 -3.81
N SER A 136 -7.22 12.92 -4.49
CA SER A 136 -7.01 14.24 -3.89
C SER A 136 -8.32 14.87 -3.39
N ALA A 137 -9.39 14.81 -4.18
CA ALA A 137 -10.69 15.36 -3.83
C ALA A 137 -11.34 14.59 -2.67
N PHE A 138 -11.30 13.27 -2.69
CA PHE A 138 -11.79 12.42 -1.60
C PHE A 138 -11.01 12.67 -0.29
N ARG A 139 -9.67 12.72 -0.36
CA ARG A 139 -8.83 13.06 0.80
C ARG A 139 -9.18 14.43 1.36
N LYS A 140 -9.31 15.46 0.50
CA LYS A 140 -9.72 16.81 0.93
C LYS A 140 -11.10 16.82 1.59
N HIS A 141 -12.04 16.05 1.07
CA HIS A 141 -13.37 15.92 1.66
C HIS A 141 -13.32 15.40 3.09
N LEU A 142 -12.53 14.35 3.35
CA LEU A 142 -12.38 13.80 4.69
C LEU A 142 -11.60 14.72 5.64
N ILE A 143 -10.55 15.38 5.15
CA ILE A 143 -9.82 16.40 5.93
C ILE A 143 -10.74 17.55 6.33
N ASN A 144 -11.61 18.02 5.42
CA ASN A 144 -12.58 19.08 5.72
C ASN A 144 -13.63 18.67 6.76
N GLN A 145 -13.83 17.37 6.98
CA GLN A 145 -14.66 16.83 8.07
C GLN A 145 -13.88 16.67 9.38
N GLY A 146 -12.58 17.00 9.40
CA GLY A 146 -11.71 16.90 10.56
C GLY A 146 -10.99 15.55 10.70
N TYR A 147 -11.10 14.66 9.72
CA TYR A 147 -10.43 13.36 9.78
C TYR A 147 -8.96 13.44 9.33
N SER A 148 -8.06 12.83 10.10
CA SER A 148 -6.64 12.66 9.76
C SER A 148 -6.38 11.43 8.87
N GLY A 149 -7.41 10.62 8.63
CA GLY A 149 -7.33 9.37 7.90
C GLY A 149 -8.63 8.58 8.01
N PHE A 150 -8.57 7.30 7.67
CA PHE A 150 -9.68 6.37 7.82
C PHE A 150 -9.20 4.96 8.12
N ILE A 151 -10.11 4.14 8.66
CA ILE A 151 -9.90 2.72 8.93
C ILE A 151 -10.96 1.89 8.21
N LEU A 152 -10.52 0.87 7.49
CA LEU A 152 -11.36 -0.16 6.89
C LEU A 152 -11.29 -1.38 7.80
N ARG A 153 -12.39 -1.72 8.47
CA ARG A 153 -12.42 -2.84 9.41
C ARG A 153 -12.50 -4.18 8.70
N GLU A 154 -11.84 -5.20 9.24
CA GLU A 154 -11.99 -6.59 8.80
C GLU A 154 -11.77 -6.80 7.28
N THR A 155 -10.85 -6.05 6.69
CA THR A 155 -10.54 -6.16 5.26
C THR A 155 -9.72 -7.42 4.98
N GLN A 156 -10.07 -8.13 3.92
CA GLN A 156 -9.32 -9.28 3.46
C GLN A 156 -8.10 -8.85 2.62
N GLN A 157 -6.90 -9.16 3.11
CA GLN A 157 -5.62 -8.85 2.46
C GLN A 157 -4.69 -10.07 2.53
N PHE A 158 -4.16 -10.51 1.38
CA PHE A 158 -3.22 -11.64 1.29
C PHE A 158 -3.62 -12.87 2.11
N ASN A 159 -4.90 -13.27 2.05
CA ASN A 159 -5.52 -14.36 2.81
C ASN A 159 -5.61 -14.16 4.33
N ASN A 160 -5.33 -12.95 4.84
CA ASN A 160 -5.55 -12.54 6.22
C ASN A 160 -6.72 -11.57 6.32
N ILE A 161 -7.38 -11.54 7.48
CA ILE A 161 -8.35 -10.52 7.84
C ILE A 161 -7.65 -9.53 8.77
N THR A 162 -7.64 -8.26 8.41
CA THR A 162 -7.04 -7.21 9.22
C THR A 162 -7.77 -5.89 9.01
N ASP A 163 -7.65 -4.98 9.97
CA ASP A 163 -7.99 -3.60 9.68
C ASP A 163 -6.89 -2.97 8.82
N LEU A 164 -7.30 -2.21 7.81
CA LEU A 164 -6.43 -1.34 7.04
C LEU A 164 -6.62 0.09 7.50
N VAL A 165 -5.51 0.77 7.77
CA VAL A 165 -5.50 2.15 8.23
C VAL A 165 -4.80 3.00 7.18
N CYS A 166 -5.48 4.04 6.69
CA CYS A 166 -4.91 5.04 5.79
C CYS A 166 -4.77 6.37 6.51
N LEU A 167 -3.56 6.92 6.58
CA LEU A 167 -3.27 8.20 7.21
C LEU A 167 -2.83 9.23 6.17
N PHE A 168 -3.39 10.43 6.26
CA PHE A 168 -3.16 11.47 5.25
C PHE A 168 -1.87 12.26 5.42
N SER A 169 -1.16 12.09 6.53
CA SER A 169 0.07 12.84 6.80
C SER A 169 1.04 12.05 7.65
N THR A 170 2.31 12.42 7.60
CA THR A 170 3.39 11.83 8.38
C THR A 170 3.55 12.46 9.77
N GLY A 171 2.87 13.58 10.05
CA GLY A 171 3.13 14.42 11.22
C GLY A 171 2.81 13.77 12.57
N SER A 172 1.97 12.74 12.59
CA SER A 172 1.59 11.99 13.80
C SER A 172 2.23 10.60 13.89
N LEU A 173 3.19 10.28 13.02
CA LEU A 173 3.78 8.94 12.93
C LEU A 173 5.11 8.87 13.68
N GLN A 174 5.19 7.96 14.65
CA GLN A 174 6.43 7.63 15.35
C GLN A 174 6.78 6.17 15.10
N ILE A 175 7.91 5.91 14.46
CA ILE A 175 8.44 4.55 14.33
C ILE A 175 8.90 4.10 15.72
N ALA A 176 8.19 3.15 16.31
CA ALA A 176 8.51 2.58 17.61
C ALA A 176 9.55 1.45 17.48
N GLU A 177 9.49 0.69 16.38
CA GLU A 177 10.36 -0.46 16.15
C GLU A 177 10.49 -0.74 14.65
N ILE A 178 11.68 -1.19 14.21
CA ILE A 178 11.94 -1.65 12.85
C ILE A 178 12.39 -3.11 12.96
N MET A 179 11.59 -4.01 12.40
CA MET A 179 11.82 -5.46 12.44
C MET A 179 12.24 -5.92 11.04
N PRO A 180 13.49 -6.33 10.80
CA PRO A 180 13.84 -7.00 9.55
C PRO A 180 13.08 -8.34 9.47
N LEU A 181 12.62 -8.71 8.27
CA LEU A 181 11.96 -10.01 8.08
C LEU A 181 12.91 -11.20 8.27
N ASP A 182 14.21 -10.96 8.11
CA ASP A 182 15.25 -11.96 8.34
C ASP A 182 16.09 -11.57 9.58
N GLY A 183 16.36 -12.52 10.46
CA GLY A 183 17.34 -12.34 11.53
C GLY A 183 18.76 -12.28 10.97
N PHE A 184 19.39 -11.09 11.01
CA PHE A 184 20.83 -10.78 10.84
C PHE A 184 21.44 -10.80 9.41
N PRO A 185 22.58 -10.10 9.21
CA PRO A 185 22.76 -8.67 8.93
C PRO A 185 23.17 -8.42 7.46
N PRO A 186 23.28 -7.16 6.97
CA PRO A 186 23.96 -6.91 5.70
C PRO A 186 25.44 -7.30 5.83
N SER A 187 25.89 -8.15 4.90
CA SER A 187 27.28 -8.50 4.63
C SER A 187 28.08 -7.32 4.11
#